data_AF-A0A1W1V7C9-F1
#
_entry.id   AF-A0A1W1V7C9-F1
#
_cell.length_a   1.000
_cell.length_b   1.000
_cell.length_c   1.000
_cell.angle_alpha   90.00
_cell.angle_beta   90.00
_cell.angle_gamma   90.00
#
_symmetry.space_group_name_H-M   'P 1'
#
loop_
_entity.id
_entity.type
_entity.pdbx_description
1 polymer ?
#
loop_
_entity_poly.entity_id
_entity_poly.type
_entity_poly.pdbx_seq_one_letter_code
_entity_poly.pdbx_strand_id
1 'polypeptide(L)'
;MRTRPTNWRTLRTPDGTRGPREQQREARTYAEAWLQAIRDWDTVTRSDLVLPSHSGGSGSRLRPVGLGMSSNGSMVGFVTYTRVRTPMGDVSASALGSAITAMADIRLDRTRAGTGLASLIDERGGWASPKDRALDYAVAVLTLATRLGDTKAENYLSQLQKSGD
;
A
#
# COMPACT_ATOMS: atom_id res chain seq x y z
N MET A 1 -21.43 32.55 -53.91
CA MET A 1 -21.71 32.67 -52.47
C MET A 1 -21.46 31.32 -51.81
N ARG A 2 -20.40 31.21 -50.98
CA ARG A 2 -20.02 29.99 -50.25
C ARG A 2 -20.21 30.25 -48.75
N THR A 3 -21.19 29.60 -48.14
CA THR A 3 -21.30 29.48 -46.69
C THR A 3 -20.60 28.20 -46.27
N ARG A 4 -19.43 28.32 -45.62
CA ARG A 4 -18.81 27.20 -44.89
C ARG A 4 -19.40 27.16 -43.47
N PRO A 5 -19.90 26.02 -42.99
CA PRO A 5 -20.28 25.90 -41.59
C PRO A 5 -19.02 25.71 -40.72
N THR A 6 -18.91 26.57 -39.72
CA THR A 6 -17.92 26.54 -38.66
C THR A 6 -18.33 25.52 -37.60
N ASN A 7 -17.74 24.33 -37.63
CA ASN A 7 -17.87 23.34 -36.56
C ASN A 7 -16.48 23.03 -35.97
N TRP A 8 -16.02 23.83 -35.01
CA TRP A 8 -14.85 23.55 -34.16
C TRP A 8 -15.22 22.68 -32.93
N ARG A 9 -16.49 22.27 -32.82
CA ARG A 9 -17.02 21.50 -31.70
C ARG A 9 -16.99 20.00 -32.01
N THR A 10 -15.83 19.39 -31.73
CA THR A 10 -15.68 18.10 -31.03
C THR A 10 -14.20 17.70 -31.03
N LEU A 11 -13.38 18.39 -30.23
CA LEU A 11 -12.22 17.75 -29.61
C LEU A 11 -12.72 17.07 -28.33
N ARG A 12 -13.53 16.03 -28.51
CA ARG A 12 -13.73 15.01 -27.50
C ARG A 12 -12.69 13.97 -27.86
N THR A 13 -11.49 14.04 -27.28
CA THR A 13 -10.57 12.90 -27.24
C THR A 13 -11.18 11.93 -26.23
N PRO A 14 -11.84 10.84 -26.66
CA PRO A 14 -12.38 9.85 -25.76
C PRO A 14 -11.36 8.72 -25.73
N ASP A 15 -10.24 8.93 -25.05
CA ASP A 15 -9.39 7.82 -24.65
C ASP A 15 -8.54 8.22 -23.45
N GLY A 16 -8.96 7.72 -22.29
CA GLY A 16 -8.31 7.86 -21.00
C GLY A 16 -7.06 7.01 -20.88
N THR A 17 -6.19 7.02 -21.89
CA THR A 17 -4.85 6.45 -21.80
C THR A 17 -3.92 7.48 -21.19
N ARG A 18 -3.76 7.43 -19.86
CA ARG A 18 -2.68 8.16 -19.16
C ARG A 18 -1.38 7.89 -19.89
N GLY A 19 -0.66 8.93 -20.29
CA GLY A 19 0.56 8.79 -21.08
C GLY A 19 1.65 8.00 -20.31
N PRO A 20 2.61 7.36 -20.98
CA PRO A 20 3.66 6.56 -20.33
C PRO A 20 4.43 7.31 -19.23
N ARG A 21 4.65 8.62 -19.42
CA ARG A 21 5.31 9.50 -18.44
C ARG A 21 4.48 9.74 -17.18
N GLU A 22 3.16 9.80 -17.33
CA GLU A 22 2.23 9.97 -16.23
C GLU A 22 2.15 8.69 -15.39
N GLN A 23 2.06 7.53 -16.05
CA GLN A 23 2.10 6.23 -15.38
C GLN A 23 3.41 6.03 -14.59
N GLN A 24 4.57 6.39 -15.17
CA GLN A 24 5.85 6.33 -14.46
C GLN A 24 5.92 7.29 -13.27
N ARG A 25 5.25 8.45 -13.34
CA ARG A 25 5.15 9.37 -12.20
C ARG A 25 4.28 8.78 -11.10
N GLU A 26 3.12 8.23 -11.47
CA GLU A 26 2.22 7.56 -10.53
C GLU A 26 2.88 6.37 -9.85
N ALA A 27 3.61 5.52 -10.60
CA ALA A 27 4.36 4.40 -10.05
C ALA A 27 5.40 4.85 -9.01
N ARG A 28 6.14 5.93 -9.29
CA ARG A 28 7.10 6.54 -8.35
C ARG A 28 6.42 7.02 -7.09
N THR A 29 5.36 7.83 -7.24
CA THR A 29 4.61 8.36 -6.10
C THR A 29 3.97 7.25 -5.28
N TYR A 30 3.53 6.16 -5.91
CA TYR A 30 2.95 5.02 -5.23
C TYR A 30 3.99 4.22 -4.44
N ALA A 31 5.16 3.98 -5.02
CA ALA A 31 6.28 3.35 -4.32
C ALA A 31 6.74 4.21 -3.13
N GLU A 32 6.78 5.54 -3.30
CA GLU A 32 7.11 6.49 -2.24
C GLU A 32 6.12 6.40 -1.07
N ALA A 33 4.82 6.40 -1.37
CA ALA A 33 3.78 6.29 -0.36
C ALA A 33 3.88 4.98 0.43
N TRP A 34 4.24 3.88 -0.24
CA TRP A 34 4.53 2.61 0.42
C TRP A 34 5.79 2.65 1.28
N LEU A 35 6.86 3.31 0.82
CA LEU A 35 8.08 3.50 1.60
C LEU A 35 7.77 4.26 2.89
N GLN A 36 7.05 5.39 2.79
CA GLN A 36 6.68 6.20 3.95
C GLN A 36 5.77 5.44 4.90
N ALA A 37 4.78 4.69 4.40
CA ALA A 37 3.92 3.86 5.25
C ALA A 37 4.71 2.84 6.10
N ILE A 38 5.75 2.22 5.54
CA ILE A 38 6.61 1.26 6.27
C ILE A 38 7.57 1.98 7.21
N ARG A 39 8.06 3.16 6.81
CA ARG A 39 9.01 3.94 7.61
C ARG A 39 8.34 4.55 8.84
N ASP A 40 7.21 5.22 8.64
CA ASP A 40 6.46 5.88 9.70
C ASP A 40 5.76 4.86 10.59
N TRP A 41 5.36 3.72 10.01
CA TRP A 41 4.65 2.65 10.68
C TRP A 41 3.46 3.20 11.49
N ASP A 42 2.71 4.14 10.89
CA ASP A 42 1.61 4.84 11.56
C ASP A 42 0.52 3.83 11.95
N THR A 43 0.46 3.54 13.25
CA THR A 43 -0.38 2.48 13.79
C THR A 43 -1.67 3.03 14.37
N VAL A 44 -2.80 2.57 13.84
CA VAL A 44 -4.13 2.82 14.39
C VAL A 44 -4.56 1.59 15.17
N THR A 45 -4.83 1.79 16.46
CA THR A 45 -5.42 0.75 17.31
C THR A 45 -6.93 0.75 17.09
N ARG A 46 -7.49 -0.39 16.68
CA ARG A 46 -8.94 -0.60 16.61
C ARG A 46 -9.36 -1.72 17.56
N SER A 47 -10.54 -1.57 18.11
CA SER A 47 -11.18 -2.57 18.97
C SER A 47 -12.47 -3.00 18.29
N ASP A 48 -12.53 -4.25 17.85
CA ASP A 48 -13.75 -4.81 17.28
C ASP A 48 -14.47 -5.67 18.32
N LEU A 49 -15.80 -5.57 18.28
CA LEU A 49 -16.71 -6.38 19.07
C LEU A 49 -16.73 -7.81 18.49
N VAL A 50 -16.30 -8.78 19.27
CA VAL A 50 -16.40 -10.20 18.95
C VAL A 50 -17.57 -10.79 19.72
N LEU A 51 -18.67 -11.01 19.01
CA LEU A 51 -19.77 -11.84 19.49
C LEU A 51 -19.29 -13.30 19.51
N PRO A 52 -19.59 -14.06 20.57
CA PRO A 52 -19.23 -15.47 20.66
C PRO A 52 -20.04 -16.23 19.60
N SER A 53 -19.39 -16.52 18.47
CA SER A 53 -19.93 -17.45 17.48
C SER A 53 -19.82 -18.85 18.07
N HIS A 54 -20.94 -19.56 18.21
CA HIS A 54 -21.02 -20.90 18.82
C HIS A 54 -20.43 -22.02 17.93
N SER A 55 -19.56 -21.70 16.97
CA SER A 55 -18.89 -22.69 16.12
C SER A 55 -17.47 -22.93 16.62
N GLY A 56 -17.25 -24.08 17.27
CA GLY A 56 -15.93 -24.59 17.56
C GLY A 56 -15.12 -24.72 16.26
N GLY A 57 -13.96 -24.07 16.19
CA GLY A 57 -13.10 -24.17 15.03
C GLY A 57 -11.99 -23.14 14.95
N SER A 58 -10.78 -23.58 15.31
CA SER A 58 -9.51 -23.27 14.65
C SER A 58 -9.02 -21.81 14.57
N GLY A 59 -7.93 -21.53 15.30
CA GLY A 59 -6.74 -20.93 14.67
C GLY A 59 -6.49 -19.42 14.80
N SER A 60 -7.41 -18.59 15.30
CA SER A 60 -7.11 -17.15 15.47
C SER A 60 -6.37 -16.87 16.78
N ARG A 61 -5.07 -16.55 16.68
CA ARG A 61 -4.19 -16.09 17.78
C ARG A 61 -4.55 -14.68 18.30
N LEU A 62 -5.82 -14.32 18.33
CA LEU A 62 -6.29 -13.04 18.82
C LEU A 62 -6.81 -13.24 20.24
N ARG A 63 -6.06 -12.74 21.23
CA ARG A 63 -6.47 -12.80 22.64
C ARG A 63 -7.49 -11.68 22.90
N PRO A 64 -8.68 -11.97 23.45
CA PRO A 64 -9.60 -10.93 23.89
C PRO A 64 -8.95 -10.12 25.01
N VAL A 65 -8.97 -8.80 24.89
CA VAL A 65 -8.32 -7.86 25.85
C VAL A 65 -9.33 -7.32 26.87
N GLY A 66 -10.63 -7.54 26.64
CA GLY A 66 -11.70 -7.24 27.58
C GLY A 66 -12.89 -8.17 27.38
N LEU A 67 -13.51 -8.56 28.49
CA LEU A 67 -14.76 -9.30 28.53
C LEU A 67 -15.84 -8.39 29.10
N GLY A 68 -16.89 -8.14 28.35
CA GLY A 68 -18.07 -7.41 28.80
C GLY A 68 -19.30 -8.32 28.77
N MET A 69 -20.17 -8.25 29.78
CA MET A 69 -21.50 -8.84 29.70
C MET A 69 -22.41 -7.87 28.95
N SER A 70 -22.99 -8.32 27.84
CA SER A 70 -24.07 -7.59 27.18
C SER A 70 -25.36 -7.70 28.00
N SER A 71 -26.28 -6.74 27.83
CA SER A 71 -27.56 -6.63 28.54
C SER A 71 -28.49 -7.84 28.38
N ASN A 72 -28.19 -8.71 27.42
CA ASN A 72 -28.87 -9.98 27.15
C ASN A 72 -28.12 -11.22 27.70
N GLY A 73 -27.14 -11.05 28.61
CA GLY A 73 -26.43 -12.15 29.27
C GLY A 73 -25.37 -12.86 28.43
N SER A 74 -25.11 -12.39 27.20
CA SER A 74 -24.06 -12.94 26.34
C SER A 74 -22.69 -12.34 26.69
N MET A 75 -21.65 -13.18 26.83
CA MET A 75 -20.27 -12.71 26.94
C MET A 75 -19.82 -12.11 25.63
N VAL A 76 -19.44 -10.84 25.61
CA VAL A 76 -18.89 -10.17 24.43
C VAL A 76 -17.41 -9.94 24.66
N GLY A 77 -16.58 -10.43 23.73
CA GLY A 77 -15.15 -10.20 23.75
C GLY A 77 -14.80 -8.97 22.92
N PHE A 78 -13.83 -8.19 23.37
CA PHE A 78 -13.21 -7.16 22.53
C PHE A 78 -11.86 -7.66 22.06
N VAL A 79 -11.63 -7.65 20.75
CA VAL A 79 -10.32 -7.90 20.17
C VAL A 79 -9.73 -6.57 19.73
N THR A 80 -8.65 -6.19 20.41
CA THR A 80 -7.84 -5.04 20.05
C THR A 80 -6.75 -5.51 19.09
N TYR A 81 -6.68 -4.90 17.91
CA TYR A 81 -5.60 -5.15 16.98
C TYR A 81 -5.05 -3.83 16.43
N THR A 82 -3.78 -3.87 16.04
CA THR A 82 -3.06 -2.72 15.50
C THR A 82 -2.99 -2.83 13.98
N ARG A 83 -3.40 -1.78 13.26
CA ARG A 83 -3.26 -1.68 11.81
C ARG A 83 -2.29 -0.56 11.44
N VAL A 84 -1.57 -0.73 10.34
CA VAL A 84 -0.72 0.28 9.71
C VAL A 84 -1.47 0.87 8.53
N ARG A 85 -1.47 2.20 8.40
CA ARG A 85 -2.03 2.88 7.22
C ARG A 85 -1.12 2.68 6.03
N THR A 86 -1.65 2.12 4.95
CA THR A 86 -0.91 1.93 3.69
C THR A 86 -1.68 2.52 2.51
N PRO A 87 -1.05 2.72 1.34
CA PRO A 87 -1.74 3.23 0.14
C PRO A 87 -2.91 2.35 -0.33
N MET A 88 -2.93 1.06 0.02
CA MET A 88 -4.03 0.15 -0.28
C MET A 88 -5.11 0.09 0.82
N GLY A 89 -4.91 0.80 1.93
CA GLY A 89 -5.80 0.82 3.10
C GLY A 89 -5.12 0.39 4.39
N ASP A 90 -5.91 0.16 5.44
CA ASP A 90 -5.40 -0.26 6.75
C ASP A 90 -5.05 -1.76 6.74
N VAL A 91 -3.77 -2.07 6.91
CA VAL A 91 -3.25 -3.46 6.94
C VAL A 91 -2.90 -3.84 8.37
N SER A 92 -3.14 -5.08 8.78
CA SER A 92 -2.70 -5.54 10.11
C SER A 92 -1.19 -5.38 10.28
N ALA A 93 -0.75 -4.73 11.37
CA ALA A 93 0.67 -4.51 11.65
C ALA A 93 1.45 -5.83 11.76
N SER A 94 0.80 -6.90 12.27
CA SER A 94 1.40 -8.23 12.35
C SER A 94 1.52 -8.90 10.98
N ALA A 95 0.54 -8.72 10.09
CA ALA A 95 0.59 -9.24 8.72
C ALA A 95 1.67 -8.53 7.90
N LEU A 96 1.73 -7.19 7.99
CA LEU A 96 2.76 -6.39 7.34
C LEU A 96 4.16 -6.76 7.84
N GLY A 97 4.35 -6.85 9.16
CA GLY A 97 5.62 -7.28 9.76
C GLY A 97 6.02 -8.69 9.34
N SER A 98 5.08 -9.64 9.33
CA SER A 98 5.33 -11.01 8.88
C SER A 98 5.70 -11.07 7.40
N ALA A 99 5.08 -10.25 6.55
CA ALA A 99 5.38 -10.20 5.13
C ALA A 99 6.78 -9.65 4.86
N ILE A 100 7.20 -8.61 5.60
CA ILE A 100 8.57 -8.07 5.55
C ILE A 100 9.59 -9.15 5.94
N THR A 101 9.37 -9.81 7.08
CA THR A 101 10.27 -10.90 7.55
C THR A 101 10.31 -12.06 6.55
N ALA A 102 9.19 -12.44 5.95
CA ALA A 102 9.11 -13.52 4.97
C ALA A 102 9.79 -13.20 3.63
N MET A 103 9.96 -11.91 3.29
CA MET A 103 10.75 -11.52 2.12
C MET A 103 12.26 -11.63 2.36
N ALA A 104 12.70 -11.62 3.63
CA ALA A 104 14.11 -11.58 4.01
C ALA A 104 14.91 -10.47 3.27
N ASP A 105 14.24 -9.37 2.92
CA ASP A 105 14.85 -8.24 2.21
C ASP A 105 15.37 -7.23 3.22
N ILE A 106 16.71 -7.15 3.31
CA ILE A 106 17.41 -6.24 4.23
C ILE A 106 17.03 -4.76 4.03
N ARG A 107 16.57 -4.38 2.83
CA ARG A 107 16.15 -3.00 2.53
C ARG A 107 14.85 -2.67 3.28
N LEU A 108 13.89 -3.60 3.30
CA LEU A 108 12.62 -3.43 4.01
C LEU A 108 12.83 -3.38 5.52
N ASP A 109 13.71 -4.24 6.05
CA ASP A 109 14.09 -4.19 7.47
C ASP A 109 14.76 -2.87 7.85
N ARG A 110 15.66 -2.35 7.01
CA ARG A 110 16.28 -1.03 7.21
C ARG A 110 15.28 0.11 7.16
N THR A 111 14.34 0.08 6.22
CA THR A 111 13.26 1.08 6.13
C THR A 111 12.41 1.07 7.40
N ARG A 112 12.00 -0.12 7.86
CA ARG A 112 11.24 -0.28 9.10
C ARG A 112 12.02 0.18 10.33
N ALA A 113 13.34 -0.01 10.33
CA ALA A 113 14.23 0.47 11.39
C ALA A 113 14.57 1.97 11.28
N GLY A 114 14.05 2.69 10.28
CA GLY A 114 14.35 4.11 10.03
C GLY A 114 15.75 4.41 9.49
N THR A 115 16.56 3.38 9.21
CA THR A 115 17.95 3.49 8.71
C THR A 115 18.06 3.33 7.18
N GLY A 116 16.93 3.03 6.52
CA GLY A 116 16.81 2.93 5.07
C GLY A 116 16.77 4.29 4.37
N LEU A 117 16.43 4.26 3.07
CA LEU A 117 16.25 5.48 2.27
C LEU A 117 15.14 6.36 2.89
N ALA A 118 15.34 7.68 2.91
CA ALA A 118 14.35 8.62 3.44
C ALA A 118 13.24 8.94 2.45
N SER A 119 13.57 9.02 1.17
CA SER A 119 12.65 9.25 0.06
C SER A 119 13.22 8.60 -1.19
N LEU A 120 12.39 7.89 -1.95
CA LEU A 120 12.69 7.38 -3.29
C LEU A 120 12.66 8.50 -4.34
N ILE A 121 12.05 9.64 -4.03
CA ILE A 121 11.84 10.76 -4.96
C ILE A 121 12.73 11.95 -4.55
N ASP A 122 13.41 12.53 -5.52
CA ASP A 122 14.17 13.78 -5.37
C ASP A 122 13.25 15.00 -5.46
N GLU A 123 13.71 16.19 -5.04
CA GLU A 123 12.98 17.46 -5.10
C GLU A 123 12.47 17.80 -6.51
N ARG A 124 13.16 17.31 -7.54
CA ARG A 124 12.80 17.48 -8.95
C ARG A 124 11.74 16.50 -9.45
N GLY A 125 11.24 15.61 -8.59
CA GLY A 125 10.29 14.55 -8.93
C GLY A 125 10.92 13.37 -9.67
N GLY A 126 12.25 13.30 -9.74
CA GLY A 126 13.02 12.16 -10.26
C GLY A 126 13.24 11.08 -9.19
N TRP A 127 13.91 9.99 -9.56
CA TRP A 127 14.42 9.04 -8.56
C TRP A 127 15.52 9.71 -7.73
N ALA A 128 15.52 9.46 -6.42
CA ALA A 128 16.56 9.93 -5.52
C ALA A 128 17.93 9.36 -5.93
N SER A 129 18.99 10.14 -5.70
CA SER A 129 20.36 9.71 -5.97
C SER A 129 20.91 8.87 -4.80
N PRO A 130 21.57 7.72 -5.04
CA PRO A 130 21.79 7.08 -6.34
C PRO A 130 20.52 6.42 -6.89
N LYS A 131 20.25 6.62 -8.19
CA LYS A 131 19.04 6.13 -8.88
C LYS A 131 18.86 4.62 -8.72
N ASP A 132 19.92 3.84 -8.87
CA ASP A 132 19.85 2.37 -8.80
C ASP A 132 19.38 1.90 -7.42
N ARG A 133 19.87 2.58 -6.36
CA ARG A 133 19.44 2.29 -4.99
C ARG A 133 17.97 2.69 -4.77
N ALA A 134 17.51 3.80 -5.32
CA ALA A 134 16.11 4.20 -5.21
C ALA A 134 15.19 3.21 -5.93
N LEU A 135 15.59 2.73 -7.12
CA LEU A 135 14.87 1.70 -7.87
C LEU A 135 14.81 0.37 -7.13
N ASP A 136 15.94 -0.07 -6.56
CA ASP A 136 16.02 -1.27 -5.75
C ASP A 136 15.04 -1.25 -4.57
N TYR A 137 14.97 -0.12 -3.86
CA TYR A 137 13.99 0.05 -2.80
C TYR A 137 12.57 0.05 -3.37
N ALA A 138 12.31 0.80 -4.45
CA ALA A 138 10.99 0.86 -5.08
C ALA A 138 10.45 -0.54 -5.46
N VAL A 139 11.30 -1.37 -6.08
CA VAL A 139 10.96 -2.76 -6.43
C VAL A 139 10.67 -3.58 -5.19
N ALA A 140 11.50 -3.47 -4.13
CA ALA A 140 11.27 -4.18 -2.88
C ALA A 140 9.93 -3.79 -2.24
N VAL A 141 9.59 -2.49 -2.17
CA VAL A 141 8.33 -2.05 -1.55
C VAL A 141 7.11 -2.45 -2.38
N LEU A 142 7.18 -2.35 -3.70
CA LEU A 142 6.09 -2.78 -4.56
C LEU A 142 5.92 -4.31 -4.55
N THR A 143 7.00 -5.07 -4.44
CA THR A 143 6.93 -6.54 -4.28
C THR A 143 6.30 -6.93 -2.94
N LEU A 144 6.56 -6.16 -1.88
CA LEU A 144 5.86 -6.36 -0.61
C LEU A 144 4.36 -6.09 -0.76
N ALA A 145 4.01 -4.98 -1.41
CA ALA A 145 2.63 -4.59 -1.66
C ALA A 145 1.87 -5.66 -2.47
N THR A 146 2.47 -6.22 -3.53
CA THR A 146 1.84 -7.30 -4.30
C THR A 146 1.61 -8.56 -3.48
N ARG A 147 2.57 -8.93 -2.61
CA ARG A 147 2.39 -10.07 -1.68
C ARG A 147 1.25 -9.87 -0.69
N LEU A 148 0.92 -8.62 -0.38
CA LEU A 148 -0.23 -8.27 0.47
C LEU A 148 -1.55 -8.19 -0.31
N GLY A 149 -1.53 -8.43 -1.62
CA GLY A 149 -2.71 -8.42 -2.50
C GLY A 149 -2.98 -7.08 -3.19
N ASP A 150 -2.01 -6.15 -3.21
CA ASP A 150 -2.16 -4.86 -3.88
C ASP A 150 -2.05 -4.99 -5.41
N THR A 151 -3.20 -5.05 -6.08
CA THR A 151 -3.29 -5.10 -7.55
C THR A 151 -2.75 -3.85 -8.25
N LYS A 152 -2.73 -2.68 -7.58
CA LYS A 152 -2.11 -1.47 -8.16
C LYS A 152 -0.60 -1.59 -8.16
N ALA A 153 -0.03 -2.13 -7.09
CA ALA A 153 1.41 -2.36 -7.00
C ALA A 153 1.91 -3.32 -8.09
N GLU A 154 1.13 -4.35 -8.44
CA GLU A 154 1.47 -5.32 -9.49
C GLU A 154 1.57 -4.66 -10.87
N ASN A 155 0.62 -3.79 -11.18
CA ASN A 155 0.63 -3.00 -12.41
C ASN A 155 1.87 -2.08 -12.46
N TYR A 156 2.19 -1.38 -11.38
CA TYR A 156 3.35 -0.48 -11.34
C TYR A 156 4.69 -1.21 -11.36
N LEU A 157 4.78 -2.39 -10.72
CA LEU A 157 5.98 -3.23 -10.76
C LEU A 157 6.28 -3.69 -12.20
N SER A 158 5.24 -4.12 -12.91
CA SER A 158 5.34 -4.53 -14.32
C SER A 158 5.81 -3.39 -15.22
N GLN A 159 5.39 -2.15 -14.94
CA GLN A 159 5.81 -0.96 -15.69
C GLN A 159 7.25 -0.55 -15.40
N LEU A 160 7.67 -0.68 -14.13
CA LEU A 160 9.04 -0.39 -13.70
C LEU A 160 10.05 -1.32 -14.36
N GLN A 161 9.75 -2.62 -14.43
CA GLN A 161 10.59 -3.61 -15.09
C GLN A 161 10.73 -3.34 -16.60
N LYS A 162 9.63 -2.96 -17.27
CA LYS A 162 9.64 -2.60 -18.71
C LYS A 162 10.41 -1.31 -19.04
N SER A 163 10.68 -0.46 -18.06
CA SER A 163 11.38 0.82 -18.28
C SER A 163 12.88 0.74 -17.98
N GLY A 164 13.37 -0.43 -17.55
CA GLY A 164 14.77 -0.70 -17.21
C GLY A 164 15.58 -1.40 -18.30
N ASP A 165 14.93 -1.87 -19.38
CA ASP A 165 15.53 -2.26 -20.67
C ASP A 165 15.62 -1.04 -21.60
#